data_AF-A0AA39E6Z4-F1
#
_entry.id   AF-A0AA39E6Z4-F1
#
_cell.length_a   1.000
_cell.length_b   1.000
_cell.length_c   1.000
_cell.angle_alpha   90.00
_cell.angle_beta   90.00
_cell.angle_gamma   90.00
#
_symmetry.space_group_name_H-M   'P 1'
#
loop_
_entity.id
_entity.type
_entity.pdbx_description
1 polymer ?
#
loop_
_entity_poly.entity_id
_entity_poly.type
_entity_poly.pdbx_seq_one_letter_code
_entity_poly.pdbx_strand_id
1 'polypeptide(L)'
;METYCDMLEKYKSDLARPFDEATTFLNKIEMQLGNLCNDASIRSLPDEAVVSSDEDFSGGEEVQEAQPRGEDQELKERLLRRFGGRISSLKLEFSKKKKKGKLPKEARQTLLEWWNLHYKWPYPTEADKIALAETTGLDQKQINNWFINQRKRHWKPSENMQFAVMDNHSGQFFTDD
;
A
#
# COMPACT_ATOMS: atom_id res chain seq x y z
N MET A 1 49.19 3.35 4.80
CA MET A 1 48.27 2.57 5.65
C MET A 1 47.06 3.46 5.92
N GLU A 2 46.31 3.79 4.87
CA GLU A 2 45.21 4.78 4.88
C GLU A 2 43.84 4.11 4.61
N THR A 3 43.82 2.81 4.31
CA THR A 3 42.68 2.13 3.68
C THR A 3 41.47 1.84 4.56
N TYR A 4 41.64 1.74 5.88
CA TYR A 4 40.53 1.48 6.82
C TYR A 4 39.85 2.76 7.27
N CYS A 5 40.62 3.83 7.48
CA CYS A 5 40.09 5.15 7.84
C CYS A 5 39.19 5.69 6.72
N ASP A 6 39.65 5.62 5.47
CA ASP A 6 38.87 6.04 4.30
C ASP A 6 37.57 5.23 4.16
N MET A 7 37.61 3.93 4.48
CA MET A 7 36.44 3.06 4.44
C MET A 7 35.40 3.45 5.51
N LEU A 8 35.85 3.77 6.72
CA LEU A 8 34.97 4.24 7.80
C LEU A 8 34.34 5.60 7.48
N GLU A 9 35.11 6.53 6.89
CA GLU A 9 34.58 7.82 6.44
C GLU A 9 33.55 7.66 5.33
N LYS A 10 33.79 6.73 4.40
CA LYS A 10 32.81 6.39 3.38
C LYS A 10 31.53 5.83 3.99
N TYR A 11 31.61 4.86 4.90
CA TYR A 11 30.42 4.30 5.55
C TYR A 11 29.66 5.34 6.36
N LYS A 12 30.37 6.24 7.06
CA LYS A 12 29.76 7.36 7.77
C LYS A 12 28.98 8.27 6.81
N SER A 13 29.56 8.57 5.66
CA SER A 13 28.92 9.42 4.64
C SER A 13 27.71 8.73 3.99
N ASP A 14 27.87 7.45 3.64
CA ASP A 14 26.79 6.64 3.04
C ASP A 14 25.61 6.47 4.01
N LEU A 15 25.87 6.39 5.32
CA LEU A 15 24.83 6.28 6.34
C LEU A 15 24.15 7.63 6.64
N ALA A 16 24.88 8.75 6.57
CA ALA A 16 24.33 10.09 6.79
C ALA A 16 23.45 10.56 5.62
N ARG A 17 23.81 10.18 4.39
CA ARG A 17 23.18 10.65 3.17
C ARG A 17 21.64 10.51 3.13
N PRO A 18 21.02 9.36 3.48
CA PRO A 18 19.56 9.25 3.51
C PRO A 18 18.88 10.22 4.48
N PHE A 19 19.53 10.53 5.61
CA PHE A 19 18.98 11.47 6.60
C PHE A 19 19.08 12.91 6.11
N ASP A 20 20.18 13.28 5.45
CA ASP A 20 20.35 14.61 4.86
C ASP A 20 19.35 14.83 3.72
N GLU A 21 19.15 13.80 2.87
CA GLU A 21 18.15 13.81 1.79
C GLU A 21 16.73 13.95 2.35
N ALA A 22 16.40 13.20 3.41
CA ALA A 22 15.10 13.31 4.09
C ALA A 22 14.88 14.68 4.74
N THR A 23 15.89 15.22 5.42
CA THR A 23 15.83 16.55 6.05
C THR A 23 15.61 17.63 5.02
N THR A 24 16.33 17.56 3.89
CA THR A 24 16.16 18.50 2.78
C THR A 24 14.77 18.40 2.17
N PHE A 25 14.24 17.18 2.00
CA PHE A 25 12.88 16.97 1.50
C PHE A 25 11.83 17.57 2.44
N LEU A 26 11.94 17.34 3.75
CA LEU A 26 11.01 17.87 4.74
C LEU A 26 11.03 19.40 4.78
N ASN A 27 12.23 20.01 4.83
CA ASN A 27 12.36 21.47 4.79
C ASN A 27 11.75 22.07 3.51
N LYS A 28 11.86 21.38 2.38
CA LYS A 28 11.22 21.80 1.12
C LYS A 28 9.70 21.78 1.22
N ILE A 29 9.12 20.73 1.81
CA ILE A 29 7.67 20.62 2.03
C ILE A 29 7.19 21.68 3.01
N GLU A 30 7.91 21.90 4.12
CA GLU A 30 7.60 22.95 5.09
C GLU A 30 7.58 24.33 4.44
N MET A 31 8.58 24.64 3.61
CA MET A 31 8.62 25.91 2.87
C MET A 31 7.45 26.04 1.88
N GLN A 32 7.08 24.95 1.18
CA GLN A 32 5.91 24.96 0.30
C GLN A 32 4.61 25.22 1.07
N LEU A 33 4.44 24.61 2.24
CA LEU A 33 3.29 24.82 3.10
C LEU A 33 3.27 26.22 3.73
N GLY A 34 4.42 26.74 4.15
CA GLY A 34 4.55 28.10 4.68
C GLY A 34 4.18 29.16 3.65
N ASN A 35 4.58 28.98 2.39
CA ASN A 35 4.20 29.88 1.30
C ASN A 35 2.69 29.86 1.04
N LEU A 36 2.04 28.70 1.10
CA LEU A 36 0.58 28.59 1.00
C LEU A 36 -0.15 29.25 2.18
N CYS A 37 0.41 29.12 3.39
CA CYS A 37 -0.17 29.72 4.60
C CYS A 37 -0.01 31.25 4.63
N ASN A 38 1.10 31.78 4.09
CA ASN A 38 1.31 33.22 3.97
C ASN A 38 0.38 33.86 2.93
N ASP A 39 0.05 33.17 1.84
CA ASP A 39 -0.90 33.66 0.81
C ASP A 39 -2.35 33.69 1.34
N ALA A 40 -2.69 32.81 2.29
CA ALA A 40 -3.96 32.82 3.00
C ALA A 40 -4.08 33.95 4.05
N SER A 41 -2.96 34.53 4.48
CA SER A 41 -2.94 35.53 5.57
C SER A 41 -3.11 36.99 5.10
N ILE A 42 -3.24 37.26 3.78
CA ILE A 42 -3.45 38.62 3.25
C ILE A 42 -4.94 39.02 3.15
N ARG A 43 -5.90 38.12 3.42
CA ARG A 43 -7.33 38.50 3.53
C ARG A 43 -7.84 38.50 4.96
N SER A 44 -7.44 39.58 5.66
CA SER A 44 -8.29 40.39 6.52
C SER A 44 -8.79 39.81 7.84
N LEU A 45 -8.12 40.24 8.92
CA LEU A 45 -8.72 40.69 10.19
C LEU A 45 -7.97 41.98 10.59
N PRO A 46 -8.43 42.84 11.52
CA PRO A 46 -9.72 42.88 12.25
C PRO A 46 -10.35 44.31 12.27
N ASP A 47 -11.59 44.50 12.76
CA ASP A 47 -11.81 45.44 13.89
C ASP A 47 -13.23 45.36 14.50
N GLU A 48 -13.24 45.62 15.79
CA GLU A 48 -14.27 45.67 16.83
C GLU A 48 -15.56 46.47 16.53
N ALA A 49 -16.72 46.03 17.06
CA ALA A 49 -17.71 46.88 17.77
C ALA A 49 -18.99 46.11 18.21
N VAL A 50 -18.99 45.65 19.45
CA VAL A 50 -20.01 45.88 20.52
C VAL A 50 -21.43 46.37 20.12
N VAL A 51 -22.43 45.56 20.49
CA VAL A 51 -23.79 45.86 21.04
C VAL A 51 -24.82 46.57 20.15
N SER A 52 -26.01 45.96 19.96
CA SER A 52 -27.25 46.39 20.64
C SER A 52 -28.49 45.63 20.14
N SER A 53 -29.46 45.56 21.03
CA SER A 53 -30.74 44.85 21.05
C SER A 53 -31.84 45.45 20.14
N ASP A 54 -32.94 44.69 20.04
CA ASP A 54 -34.35 45.10 19.91
C ASP A 54 -35.13 44.75 18.61
N GLU A 55 -36.41 44.48 18.86
CA GLU A 55 -37.45 43.81 18.07
C GLU A 55 -38.05 44.61 16.88
N ASP A 56 -38.81 43.85 16.07
CA ASP A 56 -39.97 44.20 15.23
C ASP A 56 -39.86 44.75 13.78
N PHE A 57 -40.40 43.91 12.88
CA PHE A 57 -41.32 44.13 11.75
C PHE A 57 -41.09 45.30 10.76
N SER A 58 -40.83 44.94 9.48
CA SER A 58 -41.70 45.27 8.34
C SER A 58 -40.94 45.47 7.02
N GLY A 59 -41.28 44.62 6.04
CA GLY A 59 -41.50 45.05 4.64
C GLY A 59 -40.28 45.23 3.74
N GLY A 60 -40.17 44.37 2.73
CA GLY A 60 -39.67 44.80 1.42
C GLY A 60 -38.63 43.90 0.78
N GLU A 61 -39.10 43.24 -0.29
CA GLU A 61 -38.35 42.97 -1.53
C GLU A 61 -37.58 41.65 -1.67
N GLU A 62 -38.04 40.94 -2.70
CA GLU A 62 -37.56 39.67 -3.24
C GLU A 62 -36.10 39.77 -3.69
N VAL A 63 -35.30 38.78 -3.32
CA VAL A 63 -34.19 38.31 -4.16
C VAL A 63 -34.23 36.79 -4.19
N GLN A 64 -34.94 36.23 -5.18
CA GLN A 64 -34.72 34.87 -5.64
C GLN A 64 -33.45 34.88 -6.50
N GLU A 65 -32.34 34.39 -5.97
CA GLU A 65 -31.13 34.19 -6.76
C GLU A 65 -31.04 32.73 -7.24
N ALA A 66 -30.95 32.61 -8.56
CA ALA A 66 -31.19 31.40 -9.33
C ALA A 66 -30.15 30.30 -9.11
N GLN A 67 -30.66 29.08 -8.92
CA GLN A 67 -29.91 27.82 -8.96
C GLN A 67 -29.50 27.47 -10.40
N PRO A 68 -28.21 27.25 -10.72
CA PRO A 68 -27.80 26.59 -11.96
C PRO A 68 -27.79 25.07 -11.72
N ARG A 69 -28.97 24.45 -11.58
CA ARG A 69 -29.08 22.99 -11.29
C ARG A 69 -29.59 22.14 -12.46
N GLY A 70 -30.11 22.79 -13.52
CA GLY A 70 -30.78 22.11 -14.63
C GLY A 70 -29.84 21.61 -15.72
N GLU A 71 -28.86 22.42 -16.11
CA GLU A 71 -27.99 22.11 -17.25
C GLU A 71 -27.10 20.89 -16.99
N ASP A 72 -26.52 20.79 -15.78
CA ASP A 72 -25.73 19.64 -15.35
C ASP A 72 -26.56 18.35 -15.26
N GLN A 73 -27.83 18.45 -14.88
CA GLN A 73 -28.74 17.31 -14.84
C GLN A 73 -29.06 16.83 -16.26
N GLU A 74 -29.32 17.74 -17.19
CA GLU A 74 -29.61 17.42 -18.59
C GLU A 74 -28.38 16.83 -19.30
N LEU A 75 -27.19 17.38 -19.05
CA LEU A 75 -25.93 16.86 -19.57
C LEU A 75 -25.70 15.42 -19.07
N LYS A 76 -25.89 15.20 -17.77
CA LYS A 76 -25.80 13.88 -17.14
C LYS A 76 -26.78 12.89 -17.78
N GLU A 77 -28.02 13.30 -18.02
CA GLU A 77 -29.01 12.45 -18.69
C GLU A 77 -28.63 12.10 -20.12
N ARG A 78 -28.17 13.08 -20.92
CA ARG A 78 -27.66 12.83 -22.28
C ARG A 78 -26.48 11.87 -22.28
N LEU A 79 -25.54 12.03 -21.34
CA LEU A 79 -24.38 11.15 -21.19
C LEU A 79 -24.79 9.74 -20.76
N LEU A 80 -25.68 9.60 -19.77
CA LEU A 80 -26.19 8.28 -19.34
C LEU A 80 -26.98 7.60 -20.46
N ARG A 81 -27.78 8.33 -21.23
CA ARG A 81 -28.54 7.77 -22.35
C ARG A 81 -27.63 7.24 -23.46
N ARG A 82 -26.55 7.96 -23.77
CA ARG A 82 -25.62 7.60 -24.86
C ARG A 82 -24.60 6.54 -24.46
N PHE A 83 -24.07 6.61 -23.24
CA PHE A 83 -22.95 5.78 -22.80
C PHE A 83 -23.29 4.86 -21.63
N GLY A 84 -24.40 5.07 -20.93
CA GLY A 84 -24.75 4.33 -19.71
C GLY A 84 -24.82 2.82 -19.91
N GLY A 85 -25.33 2.34 -21.05
CA GLY A 85 -25.33 0.90 -21.37
C GLY A 85 -23.91 0.32 -21.52
N ARG A 86 -23.05 0.99 -22.28
CA ARG A 86 -21.64 0.59 -22.46
C ARG A 86 -20.85 0.68 -21.16
N ILE A 87 -21.04 1.75 -20.40
CA ILE A 87 -20.41 1.96 -19.08
C ILE A 87 -20.87 0.87 -18.11
N SER A 88 -22.17 0.52 -18.11
CA SER A 88 -22.71 -0.53 -17.25
C SER A 88 -22.20 -1.91 -17.65
N SER A 89 -22.12 -2.20 -18.96
CA SER A 89 -21.55 -3.44 -19.47
C SER A 89 -20.08 -3.57 -19.13
N LEU A 90 -19.28 -2.53 -19.37
CA LEU A 90 -17.86 -2.50 -18.99
C LEU A 90 -17.70 -2.65 -17.47
N LYS A 91 -18.51 -1.94 -16.68
CA LYS A 91 -18.52 -2.07 -15.22
C LYS A 91 -18.83 -3.50 -14.80
N LEU A 92 -19.78 -4.18 -15.44
CA LEU A 92 -20.10 -5.58 -15.15
C LEU A 92 -18.93 -6.50 -15.49
N GLU A 93 -18.30 -6.34 -16.65
CA GLU A 93 -17.11 -7.11 -17.05
C GLU A 93 -15.93 -6.91 -16.06
N PHE A 94 -15.63 -5.68 -15.65
CA PHE A 94 -14.58 -5.38 -14.67
C PHE A 94 -14.98 -5.74 -13.23
N SER A 95 -16.28 -5.75 -12.90
CA SER A 95 -16.79 -6.11 -11.57
C SER A 95 -16.98 -7.61 -11.38
N LYS A 96 -16.75 -8.44 -12.42
CA LYS A 96 -16.46 -9.88 -12.28
C LYS A 96 -15.10 -10.08 -11.61
N LYS A 97 -14.88 -9.44 -10.45
CA LYS A 97 -13.83 -9.82 -9.52
C LYS A 97 -14.09 -11.29 -9.21
N LYS A 98 -13.17 -12.18 -9.62
CA LYS A 98 -13.23 -13.62 -9.33
C LYS A 98 -13.69 -13.75 -7.88
N LYS A 99 -14.86 -14.39 -7.66
CA LYS A 99 -15.45 -14.50 -6.31
C LYS A 99 -14.34 -14.92 -5.36
N LYS A 100 -14.23 -14.24 -4.21
CA LYS A 100 -13.27 -14.52 -3.13
C LYS A 100 -13.64 -15.85 -2.46
N GLY A 101 -13.56 -16.91 -3.24
CA GLY A 101 -13.78 -18.29 -2.86
C GLY A 101 -12.45 -19.01 -2.77
N LYS A 102 -12.53 -20.29 -2.38
CA LYS A 102 -11.38 -21.19 -2.38
C LYS A 102 -10.70 -21.17 -3.76
N LEU A 103 -9.37 -21.33 -3.79
CA LEU A 103 -8.61 -21.43 -5.02
C LEU A 103 -9.21 -22.51 -5.95
N PRO A 104 -9.10 -22.35 -7.29
CA PRO A 104 -9.50 -23.38 -8.24
C PRO A 104 -8.93 -24.77 -7.86
N LYS A 105 -9.66 -25.85 -8.14
CA LYS A 105 -9.22 -27.21 -7.75
C LYS A 105 -7.89 -27.57 -8.43
N GLU A 106 -7.77 -27.28 -9.71
CA GLU A 106 -6.55 -27.48 -10.51
C GLU A 106 -5.36 -26.71 -9.91
N ALA A 107 -5.53 -25.41 -9.66
CA ALA A 107 -4.50 -24.59 -9.02
C ALA A 107 -4.04 -25.17 -7.66
N ARG A 108 -4.98 -25.66 -6.84
CA ARG A 108 -4.62 -26.32 -5.57
C ARG A 108 -3.84 -27.62 -5.77
N GLN A 109 -4.17 -28.39 -6.81
CA GLN A 109 -3.49 -29.64 -7.10
C GLN A 109 -2.03 -29.39 -7.46
N THR A 110 -1.76 -28.43 -8.34
CA THR A 110 -0.39 -28.02 -8.70
C THR A 110 0.42 -27.56 -7.49
N LEU A 111 -0.19 -26.75 -6.61
CA LEU A 111 0.48 -26.28 -5.39
C LEU A 111 0.77 -27.42 -4.41
N LEU A 112 -0.14 -28.38 -4.27
CA LEU A 112 0.04 -29.57 -3.44
C LEU A 112 1.12 -30.50 -4.00
N GLU A 113 1.21 -30.63 -5.32
CA GLU A 113 2.27 -31.42 -5.96
C GLU A 113 3.66 -30.85 -5.63
N TRP A 114 3.86 -29.54 -5.84
CA TRP A 114 5.10 -28.88 -5.47
C TRP A 114 5.39 -29.04 -3.97
N TRP A 115 4.37 -28.86 -3.13
CA TRP A 115 4.45 -29.01 -1.68
C TRP A 115 4.94 -30.39 -1.25
N ASN A 116 4.39 -31.45 -1.85
CA ASN A 116 4.74 -32.82 -1.50
C ASN A 116 6.19 -33.13 -1.89
N LEU A 117 6.63 -32.66 -3.06
CA LEU A 117 8.01 -32.80 -3.52
C LEU A 117 9.00 -32.10 -2.56
N HIS A 118 8.61 -30.96 -2.01
CA HIS A 118 9.44 -30.12 -1.15
C HIS A 118 9.05 -30.16 0.33
N TYR A 119 8.36 -31.22 0.79
CA TYR A 119 7.79 -31.26 2.13
C TYR A 119 8.82 -31.05 3.26
N LYS A 120 10.07 -31.50 3.04
CA LYS A 120 11.18 -31.28 3.99
C LYS A 120 11.45 -29.79 4.20
N TRP A 121 11.56 -29.03 3.11
CA TRP A 121 11.84 -27.59 3.12
C TRP A 121 10.86 -26.85 2.20
N PRO A 122 9.60 -26.60 2.65
CA PRO A 122 8.54 -26.08 1.80
C PRO A 122 8.59 -24.55 1.66
N TYR A 123 9.74 -24.04 1.21
CA TYR A 123 10.02 -22.63 0.98
C TYR A 123 10.36 -22.42 -0.50
N PRO A 124 9.36 -22.15 -1.36
CA PRO A 124 9.61 -21.95 -2.79
C PRO A 124 10.47 -20.71 -3.01
N THR A 125 11.41 -20.81 -3.96
CA THR A 125 12.22 -19.68 -4.43
C THR A 125 11.36 -18.68 -5.19
N GLU A 126 11.91 -17.50 -5.51
CA GLU A 126 11.19 -16.53 -6.35
C GLU A 126 10.90 -17.10 -7.75
N ALA A 127 11.82 -17.86 -8.33
CA ALA A 127 11.61 -18.55 -9.61
C ALA A 127 10.47 -19.58 -9.52
N ASP A 128 10.44 -20.39 -8.45
CA ASP A 128 9.34 -21.35 -8.22
C ASP A 128 7.99 -20.63 -8.10
N LYS A 129 7.94 -19.51 -7.38
CA LYS A 129 6.70 -18.73 -7.20
C LYS A 129 6.20 -18.16 -8.53
N ILE A 130 7.11 -17.71 -9.40
CA ILE A 130 6.77 -17.22 -10.74
C ILE A 130 6.21 -18.38 -11.58
N ALA A 131 6.91 -19.50 -11.66
CA ALA A 131 6.47 -20.68 -12.42
C ALA A 131 5.11 -21.23 -11.93
N LEU A 132 4.89 -21.25 -10.61
CA LEU A 132 3.61 -21.66 -10.03
C LEU A 132 2.50 -20.66 -10.33
N ALA A 133 2.79 -19.35 -10.31
CA ALA A 133 1.83 -18.31 -10.68
C ALA A 133 1.40 -18.44 -12.14
N GLU A 134 2.36 -18.64 -13.05
CA GLU A 134 2.12 -18.86 -14.48
C GLU A 134 1.27 -20.10 -14.73
N THR A 135 1.61 -21.23 -14.10
CA THR A 135 0.91 -22.50 -14.29
C THR A 135 -0.50 -22.48 -13.72
N THR A 136 -0.70 -21.83 -12.57
CA THR A 136 -2.00 -21.84 -11.86
C THR A 136 -2.91 -20.66 -12.21
N GLY A 137 -2.38 -19.65 -12.90
CA GLY A 137 -3.09 -18.39 -13.18
C GLY A 137 -3.45 -17.61 -11.91
N LEU A 138 -2.67 -17.79 -10.84
CA LEU A 138 -2.82 -17.10 -9.56
C LEU A 138 -1.78 -16.00 -9.42
N ASP A 139 -2.13 -14.94 -8.70
CA ASP A 139 -1.17 -13.88 -8.38
C ASP A 139 -0.10 -14.42 -7.43
N GLN A 140 1.14 -13.91 -7.54
CA GLN A 140 2.24 -14.30 -6.66
C GLN A 140 1.90 -14.10 -5.16
N LYS A 141 1.09 -13.09 -4.83
CA LYS A 141 0.55 -12.89 -3.48
C LYS A 141 -0.35 -14.04 -3.01
N GLN A 142 -1.17 -14.60 -3.90
CA GLN A 142 -2.00 -15.77 -3.59
C GLN A 142 -1.15 -17.02 -3.37
N ILE A 143 -0.10 -17.21 -4.19
CA ILE A 143 0.90 -18.27 -4.02
C ILE A 143 1.57 -18.16 -2.65
N ASN A 144 2.12 -16.99 -2.31
CA ASN A 144 2.76 -16.72 -1.03
C ASN A 144 1.83 -17.02 0.16
N ASN A 145 0.60 -16.49 0.11
CA ASN A 145 -0.39 -16.72 1.16
C ASN A 145 -0.77 -18.19 1.28
N TRP A 146 -0.84 -18.92 0.17
CA TRP A 146 -1.13 -20.35 0.20
C TRP A 146 -0.01 -21.11 0.92
N PHE A 147 1.25 -20.90 0.55
CA PHE A 147 2.38 -21.58 1.19
C PHE A 147 2.55 -21.25 2.67
N ILE A 148 2.34 -19.99 3.06
CA ILE A 148 2.34 -19.58 4.48
C ILE A 148 1.26 -20.34 5.25
N ASN A 149 0.02 -20.36 4.73
CA ASN A 149 -1.08 -21.07 5.38
C ASN A 149 -0.88 -22.59 5.39
N GLN A 150 -0.31 -23.14 4.31
CA GLN A 150 -0.05 -24.56 4.17
C GLN A 150 1.00 -25.02 5.19
N ARG A 151 2.11 -24.28 5.34
CA ARG A 151 3.09 -24.51 6.41
C ARG A 151 2.46 -24.45 7.78
N LYS A 152 1.72 -23.38 8.07
CA LYS A 152 1.07 -23.21 9.38
C LYS A 152 0.13 -24.38 9.75
N ARG A 153 -0.52 -25.00 8.77
CA ARG A 153 -1.53 -26.05 9.01
C ARG A 153 -0.95 -27.47 8.95
N HIS A 154 0.03 -27.70 8.10
CA HIS A 154 0.41 -29.06 7.69
C HIS A 154 1.90 -29.36 7.81
N TRP A 155 2.76 -28.37 8.03
CA TRP A 155 4.19 -28.63 8.18
C TRP A 155 4.54 -28.92 9.64
N LYS A 156 5.04 -30.13 9.86
CA LYS A 156 5.62 -30.56 11.13
C LYS A 156 7.07 -30.96 10.85
N PRO A 157 8.06 -30.15 11.24
CA PRO A 157 9.47 -30.54 11.14
C PRO A 157 9.64 -31.85 11.92
N SER A 158 10.19 -32.88 11.27
CA SER A 158 10.56 -34.13 11.93
C SER A 158 11.63 -33.87 13.00
N GLU A 159 11.68 -34.67 14.08
CA GLU A 159 12.65 -34.52 15.18
C GLU A 159 14.10 -34.35 14.70
N ASN A 160 14.52 -35.10 13.68
CA ASN A 160 15.87 -34.99 13.07
C ASN A 160 16.21 -33.59 12.52
N MET A 161 15.20 -32.77 12.21
CA MET A 161 15.38 -31.40 11.72
C MET A 161 15.55 -30.38 12.85
N GLN A 162 14.97 -30.66 14.03
CA GLN A 162 15.12 -29.81 15.21
C GLN A 162 16.57 -29.84 15.73
N PHE A 163 17.24 -31.00 15.62
CA PHE A 163 18.63 -31.17 16.03
C PHE A 163 19.62 -30.43 15.12
N ALA A 164 19.37 -30.35 13.80
CA ALA A 164 20.27 -29.68 12.86
C ALA A 164 20.42 -28.16 13.10
N VAL A 165 19.48 -27.53 13.82
CA VAL A 165 19.56 -26.10 14.18
C VAL A 165 20.35 -25.88 15.49
N MET A 166 20.42 -26.89 16.38
CA MET A 166 21.15 -26.76 17.65
C MET A 166 22.65 -27.10 17.55
N ASP A 167 23.08 -27.83 16.52
CA ASP A 167 24.48 -28.29 16.41
C ASP A 167 25.48 -27.21 15.92
N ASN A 168 25.01 -25.99 15.62
CA ASN A 168 25.85 -24.88 15.17
C ASN A 168 26.40 -23.97 16.30
N HIS A 169 26.25 -24.35 17.57
CA HIS A 169 26.73 -23.53 18.71
C HIS A 169 27.70 -24.25 19.66
N SER A 170 28.25 -25.41 19.28
CA SER A 170 29.13 -26.17 20.17
C SER A 170 30.30 -26.81 19.42
N GLY A 171 31.29 -26.01 19.00
CA GLY A 171 32.46 -26.61 18.38
C GLY A 171 33.50 -25.67 17.81
N GLN A 172 34.01 -24.69 18.58
CA GLN A 172 35.29 -24.08 18.24
C GLN A 172 36.03 -23.58 19.50
N PHE A 173 36.36 -24.50 20.40
CA PHE A 173 37.51 -24.35 21.29
C PHE A 173 38.56 -25.34 20.79
N PHE A 174 39.41 -24.88 19.87
CA PHE A 174 40.72 -25.51 19.66
C PHE A 174 41.71 -24.77 20.55
N THR A 175 42.17 -25.47 21.58
CA THR A 175 43.44 -25.21 22.25
C THR A 175 44.56 -25.48 21.25
N ASP A 176 45.47 -24.54 21.07
CA ASP A 176 46.81 -24.84 20.57
C ASP A 176 47.81 -24.25 21.57
N ASP A 177 48.80 -25.09 21.89
CA ASP A 177 49.89 -24.95 22.86
C ASP A 177 51.07 -24.20 22.23
#